data_AF-A0A8T2I3X0-F1
#
_entry.id   AF-A0A8T2I3X0-F1
#
_cell.length_a   1.000
_cell.length_b   1.000
_cell.length_c   1.000
_cell.angle_alpha   90.00
_cell.angle_beta   90.00
_cell.angle_gamma   90.00
#
_symmetry.space_group_name_H-M   'P 1'
#
loop_
_entity.id
_entity.type
_entity.pdbx_description
1 polymer ?
#
loop_
_entity_poly.entity_id
_entity_poly.type
_entity_poly.pdbx_seq_one_letter_code
_entity_poly.pdbx_strand_id
1 'polypeptide(L)'
;MLSKASKPHSSRGIDKILSVLTASITLIGLFAWLHHAKGLNVMFQSTTAAVHTPAVAPAAWPLTSLPSLPSNPTFGTFFMYCEGNKWAGRTGNNIISVLSAALRAHALGMDFKIINCTHDILDLSHLSLDPGNDLSILNVKESDMMSTSGAFKTFVTSTGMRILPKEACCLKNNILPPLLKKITTSPAASKYSPDSLIIHIRSGDIYRDWPPVHANYGPPPLAFYTQAIEEHQSRHSSSEARTVLVTELENMSPLVEALLKLYPPGTITLQAGTLEEDVAVVLGARHLVASQGTFAYALAFASEQLKTLYTFNKNLDWRVLCNAEVVRYRAVLPEFLEKWKASSEQIQYLLDYPAKNLTRTALEANTGYCG
;
A
#
# COMPACT_ATOMS: atom_id res chain seq x y z
N MET A 1 26.42 76.94 23.02
CA MET A 1 25.72 76.74 24.30
C MET A 1 25.72 75.25 24.61
N LEU A 2 26.41 74.88 25.69
CA LEU A 2 26.38 73.64 26.50
C LEU A 2 26.46 72.27 25.77
N SER A 3 27.30 71.28 26.10
CA SER A 3 28.45 71.12 27.01
C SER A 3 28.93 69.65 26.95
N LYS A 4 30.22 69.42 26.67
CA LYS A 4 31.18 68.39 27.19
C LYS A 4 30.88 66.88 26.99
N ALA A 5 31.72 66.15 26.23
CA ALA A 5 32.98 65.42 26.62
C ALA A 5 32.68 63.93 26.99
N SER A 6 33.47 62.87 26.76
CA SER A 6 34.89 62.63 26.47
C SER A 6 35.12 61.15 26.07
N LYS A 7 35.94 60.91 25.01
CA LYS A 7 37.04 59.92 24.78
C LYS A 7 37.08 58.46 25.35
N PRO A 8 37.93 57.57 24.76
CA PRO A 8 37.63 56.17 24.40
C PRO A 8 38.33 55.10 25.27
N HIS A 9 38.01 53.80 25.08
CA HIS A 9 39.00 52.71 25.05
C HIS A 9 38.42 51.35 24.64
N SER A 10 39.29 50.57 24.02
CA SER A 10 39.23 49.16 23.65
C SER A 10 38.94 48.20 24.81
N SER A 11 38.23 47.10 24.55
CA SER A 11 38.64 45.78 25.03
C SER A 11 37.91 44.66 24.27
N ARG A 12 38.62 43.53 24.20
CA ARG A 12 38.32 42.29 23.49
C ARG A 12 37.20 41.50 24.19
N GLY A 13 36.49 40.70 23.40
CA GLY A 13 36.05 39.36 23.83
C GLY A 13 34.60 38.99 23.47
N ILE A 14 34.47 37.87 22.73
CA ILE A 14 33.38 36.88 22.81
C ILE A 14 32.05 37.36 22.17
N ASP A 15 31.38 36.73 21.20
CA ASP A 15 31.35 35.36 20.67
C ASP A 15 30.62 35.32 19.31
N LYS A 16 30.91 34.28 18.51
CA LYS A 16 30.04 33.59 17.53
C LYS A 16 29.36 34.38 16.38
N ILE A 17 29.90 34.24 15.16
CA ILE A 17 29.10 34.02 13.93
C ILE A 17 29.81 32.99 13.02
N LEU A 18 29.01 32.04 12.54
CA LEU A 18 29.28 30.97 11.57
C LEU A 18 29.82 31.47 10.21
N SER A 19 30.74 30.71 9.60
CA SER A 19 30.79 30.40 8.15
C SER A 19 31.67 29.14 7.95
N VAL A 20 31.10 27.99 7.56
CA VAL A 20 31.01 27.45 6.18
C VAL A 20 32.37 27.10 5.56
N LEU A 21 32.77 25.82 5.60
CA LEU A 21 33.05 24.96 4.42
C LEU A 21 33.66 23.58 4.78
N THR A 22 33.11 22.56 4.09
CA THR A 22 33.70 21.25 3.66
C THR A 22 34.16 20.23 4.71
N ALA A 23 33.50 19.06 4.76
CA ALA A 23 33.85 17.89 3.94
C ALA A 23 33.04 16.63 4.37
N SER A 24 32.63 15.85 3.38
CA SER A 24 31.93 14.57 3.47
C SER A 24 32.70 13.49 4.23
N ILE A 25 32.01 12.57 4.91
CA ILE A 25 32.30 11.11 4.95
C ILE A 25 31.05 10.38 5.47
N THR A 26 30.52 9.50 4.63
CA THR A 26 29.49 8.50 4.92
C THR A 26 30.08 7.44 5.85
N LEU A 27 29.53 7.24 7.04
CA LEU A 27 29.89 6.10 7.89
C LEU A 27 28.72 5.11 7.94
N ILE A 28 28.86 4.04 7.15
CA ILE A 28 28.09 2.80 7.23
C ILE A 28 28.50 2.11 8.53
N GLY A 29 27.56 2.01 9.47
CA GLY A 29 27.76 1.31 10.74
C GLY A 29 27.60 -0.20 10.59
N LEU A 30 28.68 -0.87 10.17
CA LEU A 30 28.91 -2.29 10.38
C LEU A 30 29.54 -2.45 11.78
N PHE A 31 28.88 -3.17 12.69
CA PHE A 31 29.59 -3.77 13.83
C PHE A 31 29.06 -5.19 14.05
N ALA A 32 29.87 -6.13 13.57
CA ALA A 32 29.87 -7.50 14.05
C ALA A 32 31.03 -7.67 15.05
N TRP A 33 30.78 -8.54 16.04
CA TRP A 33 31.73 -9.32 16.83
C TRP A 33 32.21 -8.80 18.20
N LEU A 34 31.69 -9.42 19.26
CA LEU A 34 32.50 -10.33 20.10
C LEU A 34 31.61 -11.41 20.77
N HIS A 35 32.07 -12.66 20.65
CA HIS A 35 31.49 -13.91 21.13
C HIS A 35 31.29 -13.97 22.66
N HIS A 36 30.14 -14.48 23.11
CA HIS A 36 29.98 -15.85 23.69
C HIS A 36 28.74 -15.89 24.62
N ALA A 37 27.54 -15.92 24.03
CA ALA A 37 26.36 -16.49 24.68
C ALA A 37 25.41 -16.97 23.57
N LYS A 38 24.89 -18.18 23.74
CA LYS A 38 24.15 -18.95 22.74
C LYS A 38 22.95 -18.18 22.18
N GLY A 39 22.93 -18.01 20.86
CA GLY A 39 21.75 -18.04 20.00
C GLY A 39 20.53 -17.20 20.40
N LEU A 40 20.62 -15.87 20.30
CA LEU A 40 19.45 -15.01 20.15
C LEU A 40 19.80 -13.86 19.18
N ASN A 41 19.22 -13.88 17.99
CA ASN A 41 19.14 -12.71 17.13
C ASN A 41 17.69 -12.21 17.18
N VAL A 42 17.41 -11.25 18.05
CA VAL A 42 16.14 -10.51 18.04
C VAL A 42 16.35 -9.28 17.18
N MET A 43 15.81 -9.30 15.97
CA MET A 43 15.86 -8.16 15.06
C MET A 43 14.61 -7.31 15.27
N PHE A 44 14.74 -6.18 15.97
CA PHE A 44 13.69 -5.17 16.05
C PHE A 44 13.81 -4.24 14.82
N GLN A 45 12.78 -4.17 13.98
CA GLN A 45 12.64 -3.10 13.00
C GLN A 45 11.36 -2.30 13.32
N SER A 46 11.53 -1.04 13.72
CA SER A 46 10.43 -0.07 13.72
C SER A 46 10.32 0.52 12.31
N THR A 47 9.16 0.37 11.67
CA THR A 47 8.86 1.09 10.43
C THR A 47 8.12 2.37 10.77
N THR A 48 8.85 3.45 11.05
CA THR A 48 8.28 4.81 11.08
C THR A 48 8.28 5.38 9.66
N ALA A 49 7.08 5.59 9.11
CA ALA A 49 6.92 6.47 7.95
C ALA A 49 7.16 7.90 8.45
N ALA A 50 8.24 8.54 7.97
CA ALA A 50 8.64 9.87 8.39
C ALA A 50 7.59 10.91 7.98
N VAL A 51 6.88 11.47 8.97
CA VAL A 51 6.25 12.79 8.88
C VAL A 51 7.19 13.76 9.58
N HIS A 52 7.63 14.80 8.89
CA HIS A 52 8.48 15.84 9.47
C HIS A 52 7.76 16.55 10.61
N THR A 53 8.12 16.21 11.84
CA THR A 53 7.93 17.05 13.03
C THR A 53 9.30 17.46 13.57
N PRO A 54 9.42 18.66 14.17
CA PRO A 54 10.70 19.15 14.69
C PRO A 54 11.22 18.23 15.80
N ALA A 55 12.54 18.01 15.79
CA ALA A 55 13.26 17.06 16.62
C ALA A 55 12.96 17.25 18.12
N VAL A 56 12.17 16.34 18.67
CA VAL A 56 12.20 16.00 20.10
C VAL A 56 13.07 14.76 20.20
N ALA A 57 14.15 14.84 20.99
CA ALA A 57 15.01 13.68 21.25
C ALA A 57 14.13 12.53 21.78
N PRO A 58 14.26 11.29 21.26
CA PRO A 58 13.50 10.18 21.80
C PRO A 58 13.97 9.94 23.24
N ALA A 59 13.04 10.04 24.19
CA ALA A 59 13.27 9.57 25.54
C ALA A 59 13.70 8.10 25.45
N ALA A 60 14.80 7.75 26.10
CA ALA A 60 15.23 6.36 26.23
C ALA A 60 14.10 5.57 26.91
N TRP A 61 13.54 4.60 26.20
CA TRP A 61 12.46 3.78 26.71
C TRP A 61 12.99 2.82 27.78
N PRO A 62 12.29 2.64 28.90
CA PRO A 62 12.60 1.57 29.82
C PRO A 62 12.21 0.24 29.16
N LEU A 63 13.19 -0.66 28.99
CA LEU A 63 13.07 -2.03 28.45
C LEU A 63 12.16 -2.97 29.29
N THR A 64 11.37 -2.44 30.22
CA THR A 64 10.75 -3.21 31.31
C THR A 64 9.31 -3.65 31.05
N SER A 65 8.75 -3.43 29.86
CA SER A 65 7.34 -3.78 29.54
C SER A 65 7.16 -4.69 28.32
N LEU A 66 8.21 -5.35 27.82
CA LEU A 66 8.02 -6.40 26.82
C LEU A 66 7.39 -7.64 27.49
N PRO A 67 6.30 -8.20 26.96
CA PRO A 67 5.78 -9.46 27.45
C PRO A 67 6.85 -10.55 27.34
N SER A 68 6.91 -11.42 28.34
CA SER A 68 7.86 -12.53 28.40
C SER A 68 7.75 -13.38 27.13
N LEU A 69 8.83 -13.43 26.35
CA LEU A 69 8.96 -14.34 25.21
C LEU A 69 8.86 -15.80 25.71
N PRO A 70 8.28 -16.73 24.91
CA PRO A 70 8.18 -18.13 25.30
C PRO A 70 9.57 -18.75 25.55
N SER A 71 9.66 -19.61 26.56
CA SER A 71 10.91 -20.13 27.14
C SER A 71 11.64 -21.19 26.31
N ASN A 72 11.11 -21.59 25.15
CA ASN A 72 11.72 -22.64 24.33
C ASN A 72 11.54 -22.33 22.83
N PRO A 73 12.48 -21.63 22.17
CA PRO A 73 12.41 -21.42 20.75
C PRO A 73 12.82 -22.70 20.02
N THR A 74 11.85 -23.41 19.44
CA THR A 74 12.07 -24.15 18.20
C THR A 74 12.61 -23.18 17.13
N PHE A 75 13.26 -23.70 16.08
CA PHE A 75 13.82 -22.94 14.94
C PHE A 75 13.16 -21.55 14.77
N GLY A 76 13.97 -20.50 14.92
CA GLY A 76 13.55 -19.20 15.46
C GLY A 76 12.21 -18.66 14.96
N THR A 77 11.42 -18.03 15.84
CA THR A 77 10.14 -17.41 15.48
C THR A 77 10.32 -15.94 15.07
N PHE A 78 9.75 -15.55 13.94
CA PHE A 78 9.59 -14.17 13.49
C PHE A 78 8.27 -13.60 14.03
N PHE A 79 8.38 -12.51 14.80
CA PHE A 79 7.24 -11.84 15.40
C PHE A 79 6.92 -10.54 14.65
N MET A 80 5.68 -10.39 14.19
CA MET A 80 5.14 -9.09 13.83
C MET A 80 4.39 -8.53 15.04
N TYR A 81 4.85 -7.39 15.54
CA TYR A 81 4.31 -6.73 16.72
C TYR A 81 3.66 -5.39 16.36
N CYS A 82 2.51 -5.10 16.97
CA CYS A 82 1.87 -3.79 16.90
C CYS A 82 1.80 -3.18 18.30
N GLU A 83 2.18 -1.91 18.41
CA GLU A 83 2.12 -1.21 19.69
C GLU A 83 0.73 -0.60 19.90
N GLY A 84 0.02 -1.05 20.93
CA GLY A 84 -1.22 -0.42 21.41
C GLY A 84 -2.33 -0.30 20.35
N ASN A 85 -2.54 -1.34 19.54
CA ASN A 85 -3.48 -1.38 18.42
C ASN A 85 -3.22 -0.36 17.30
N LYS A 86 -2.07 0.34 17.31
CA LYS A 86 -1.72 1.31 16.28
C LYS A 86 -0.96 0.63 15.16
N TRP A 87 -1.70 0.05 14.22
CA TRP A 87 -1.11 -0.40 12.97
C TRP A 87 -1.01 0.78 12.01
N ALA A 88 0.21 1.18 11.66
CA ALA A 88 0.41 2.26 10.71
C ALA A 88 -0.09 1.88 9.30
N GLY A 89 -0.81 2.79 8.66
CA GLY A 89 -1.38 2.60 7.33
C GLY A 89 -2.86 2.17 7.34
N ARG A 90 -3.45 2.14 6.15
CA ARG A 90 -4.84 1.68 5.92
C ARG A 90 -4.83 0.21 5.45
N THR A 91 -6.00 -0.43 5.41
CA THR A 91 -6.20 -1.87 5.14
C THR A 91 -5.30 -2.46 4.04
N GLY A 92 -5.14 -1.78 2.90
CA GLY A 92 -4.26 -2.26 1.83
C GLY A 92 -2.79 -2.41 2.26
N ASN A 93 -2.25 -1.43 3.00
CA ASN A 93 -0.91 -1.52 3.57
C ASN A 93 -0.81 -2.58 4.66
N ASN A 94 -1.87 -2.75 5.45
CA ASN A 94 -1.91 -3.76 6.51
C ASN A 94 -1.84 -5.17 5.92
N ILE A 95 -2.65 -5.48 4.90
CA ILE A 95 -2.58 -6.74 4.14
C ILE A 95 -1.16 -6.96 3.59
N ILE A 96 -0.62 -5.97 2.88
CA ILE A 96 0.74 -6.08 2.31
C ILE A 96 1.77 -6.34 3.41
N SER A 97 1.67 -5.68 4.57
CA SER A 97 2.61 -5.83 5.68
C SER A 97 2.59 -7.24 6.26
N VAL A 98 1.42 -7.86 6.43
CA VAL A 98 1.30 -9.25 6.90
C VAL A 98 1.91 -10.21 5.90
N LEU A 99 1.56 -10.08 4.62
CA LEU A 99 2.11 -10.94 3.56
C LEU A 99 3.63 -10.81 3.48
N SER A 100 4.13 -9.58 3.63
CA SER A 100 5.58 -9.29 3.66
C SER A 100 6.29 -10.02 4.79
N ALA A 101 5.72 -9.94 5.99
CA ALA A 101 6.29 -10.55 7.19
C ALA A 101 6.25 -12.07 7.12
N ALA A 102 5.14 -12.64 6.65
CA ALA A 102 4.99 -14.08 6.44
C ALA A 102 6.01 -14.62 5.42
N LEU A 103 6.17 -13.96 4.26
CA LEU A 103 7.17 -14.35 3.26
C LEU A 103 8.59 -14.30 3.81
N ARG A 104 8.91 -13.28 4.61
CA ARG A 104 10.24 -13.15 5.22
C ARG A 104 10.50 -14.21 6.26
N ALA A 105 9.53 -14.49 7.14
CA ALA A 105 9.63 -15.57 8.10
C ALA A 105 9.92 -16.89 7.38
N HIS A 106 9.17 -17.17 6.31
CA HIS A 106 9.42 -18.35 5.48
C HIS A 106 10.81 -18.39 4.86
N ALA A 107 11.24 -17.30 4.23
CA ALA A 107 12.56 -17.23 3.59
C ALA A 107 13.71 -17.51 4.57
N LEU A 108 13.50 -17.22 5.85
CA LEU A 108 14.44 -17.46 6.94
C LEU A 108 14.27 -18.83 7.62
N GLY A 109 13.30 -19.64 7.18
CA GLY A 109 12.96 -20.91 7.84
C GLY A 109 12.43 -20.71 9.27
N MET A 110 11.71 -19.60 9.50
CA MET A 110 11.22 -19.17 10.80
C MET A 110 9.70 -19.27 10.92
N ASP A 111 9.20 -19.67 12.08
CA ASP A 111 7.77 -19.57 12.42
C ASP A 111 7.29 -18.12 12.30
N PHE A 112 6.09 -17.87 11.76
CA PHE A 112 5.50 -16.54 11.74
C PHE A 112 4.41 -16.40 12.78
N LYS A 113 4.52 -15.40 13.66
CA LYS A 113 3.46 -15.08 14.64
C LYS A 113 3.18 -13.58 14.66
N ILE A 114 1.90 -13.24 14.70
CA ILE A 114 1.43 -11.87 14.95
C ILE A 114 1.09 -11.74 16.43
N ILE A 115 1.63 -10.72 17.11
CA ILE A 115 1.40 -10.49 18.54
C ILE A 115 0.92 -9.06 18.76
N ASN A 116 -0.09 -8.89 19.61
CA ASN A 116 -0.61 -7.60 20.05
C ASN A 116 -1.11 -6.68 18.91
N CYS A 117 -1.46 -7.28 17.77
CA CYS A 117 -2.10 -6.58 16.67
C CYS A 117 -3.59 -6.86 16.71
N THR A 118 -4.41 -5.82 16.70
CA THR A 118 -5.82 -5.90 16.37
C THR A 118 -6.09 -5.09 15.10
N HIS A 119 -7.11 -5.47 14.37
CA HIS A 119 -7.59 -4.74 13.21
C HIS A 119 -9.09 -4.95 13.10
N ASP A 120 -9.82 -3.89 12.75
CA ASP A 120 -11.29 -3.92 12.66
C ASP A 120 -11.81 -4.84 11.55
N ILE A 121 -10.95 -5.26 10.63
CA ILE A 121 -11.31 -5.87 9.35
C ILE A 121 -10.56 -7.19 9.17
N LEU A 122 -9.25 -7.20 9.44
CA LEU A 122 -8.42 -8.39 9.33
C LEU A 122 -8.59 -9.29 10.54
N ASP A 123 -8.70 -10.60 10.31
CA ASP A 123 -8.68 -11.60 11.38
C ASP A 123 -7.25 -12.08 11.62
N LEU A 124 -6.66 -11.61 12.72
CA LEU A 124 -5.29 -11.91 13.11
C LEU A 124 -5.21 -13.02 14.17
N SER A 125 -6.36 -13.49 14.68
CA SER A 125 -6.43 -14.36 15.86
C SER A 125 -5.87 -15.77 15.62
N HIS A 126 -5.77 -16.18 14.35
CA HIS A 126 -5.38 -17.53 13.95
C HIS A 126 -4.10 -17.57 13.10
N LEU A 127 -3.40 -16.45 12.94
CA LEU A 127 -2.26 -16.38 12.04
C LEU A 127 -0.96 -16.76 12.75
N SER A 128 -0.77 -18.08 12.90
CA SER A 128 0.49 -18.72 13.27
C SER A 128 0.87 -19.65 12.14
N LEU A 129 2.03 -19.45 11.52
CA LEU A 129 2.49 -20.27 10.41
C LEU A 129 3.75 -21.00 10.82
N ASP A 130 3.77 -22.32 10.59
CA ASP A 130 4.97 -23.14 10.63
C ASP A 130 5.54 -23.23 9.19
N PRO A 131 6.72 -22.67 8.91
CA PRO A 131 7.31 -22.69 7.57
C PRO A 131 7.57 -24.11 7.05
N GLY A 132 7.74 -25.10 7.94
CA GLY A 132 7.96 -26.50 7.58
C GLY A 132 6.70 -27.19 7.06
N ASN A 133 5.51 -26.77 7.50
CA ASN A 133 4.24 -27.40 7.15
C ASN A 133 3.35 -26.51 6.26
N ASP A 134 3.20 -25.23 6.60
CA ASP A 134 2.20 -24.34 6.00
C ASP A 134 2.69 -23.62 4.75
N LEU A 135 4.02 -23.47 4.62
CA LEU A 135 4.65 -22.68 3.56
C LEU A 135 5.74 -23.45 2.80
N SER A 136 5.81 -24.77 2.96
CA SER A 136 6.82 -25.67 2.36
C SER A 136 7.01 -25.55 0.83
N ILE A 137 6.09 -24.87 0.14
CA ILE A 137 6.07 -24.63 -1.31
C ILE A 137 6.88 -23.38 -1.72
N LEU A 138 7.16 -22.47 -0.79
CA LEU A 138 7.88 -21.22 -1.03
C LEU A 138 9.40 -21.48 -1.16
N ASN A 139 10.01 -21.12 -2.29
CA ASN A 139 11.45 -21.21 -2.52
C ASN A 139 12.04 -19.80 -2.61
N VAL A 140 11.96 -19.05 -1.52
CA VAL A 140 12.52 -17.69 -1.43
C VAL A 140 13.97 -17.83 -0.99
N LYS A 141 14.94 -17.47 -1.83
CA LYS A 141 16.34 -17.42 -1.40
C LYS A 141 16.63 -16.08 -0.75
N GLU A 142 17.49 -16.05 0.26
CA GLU A 142 17.97 -14.80 0.88
C GLU A 142 18.62 -13.87 -0.15
N SER A 143 19.23 -14.41 -1.21
CA SER A 143 19.77 -13.67 -2.35
C SER A 143 18.72 -12.92 -3.17
N ASP A 144 17.45 -13.34 -3.11
CA ASP A 144 16.33 -12.68 -3.79
C ASP A 144 15.82 -11.46 -3.00
N MET A 145 16.35 -11.20 -1.79
CA MET A 145 15.99 -10.09 -0.90
C MET A 145 16.71 -8.77 -1.23
N MET A 146 17.24 -8.59 -2.44
CA MET A 146 18.02 -7.39 -2.82
C MET A 146 17.17 -6.14 -3.12
N SER A 147 17.74 -4.98 -2.80
CA SER A 147 17.30 -3.60 -3.08
C SER A 147 16.70 -3.41 -4.49
N THR A 148 15.37 -3.45 -4.60
CA THR A 148 14.68 -3.04 -5.82
C THR A 148 14.40 -1.54 -5.79
N SER A 149 15.29 -0.74 -6.36
CA SER A 149 14.96 0.61 -6.85
C SER A 149 14.21 0.46 -8.18
N GLY A 150 12.90 0.24 -8.15
CA GLY A 150 12.11 0.21 -9.39
C GLY A 150 10.71 -0.37 -9.26
N ALA A 151 9.71 0.47 -9.54
CA ALA A 151 8.35 0.20 -10.04
C ALA A 151 7.46 -0.90 -9.40
N PHE A 152 7.87 -1.52 -8.31
CA PHE A 152 7.12 -2.61 -7.66
C PHE A 152 6.50 -2.21 -6.30
N LYS A 153 6.41 -0.90 -6.00
CA LYS A 153 5.90 -0.33 -4.71
C LYS A 153 4.48 -0.76 -4.28
N THR A 154 3.77 -1.58 -5.06
CA THR A 154 2.39 -2.01 -4.74
C THR A 154 2.31 -3.44 -4.17
N PHE A 155 3.35 -4.26 -4.37
CA PHE A 155 3.51 -5.57 -3.69
C PHE A 155 4.93 -5.88 -3.25
N VAL A 156 5.89 -4.99 -3.53
CA VAL A 156 7.13 -4.94 -2.76
C VAL A 156 6.74 -4.39 -1.39
N THR A 157 6.75 -5.34 -0.47
CA THR A 157 7.05 -5.15 0.94
C THR A 157 7.99 -3.95 1.12
N SER A 158 7.93 -3.21 2.24
CA SER A 158 8.97 -2.20 2.56
C SER A 158 10.41 -2.76 2.57
N THR A 159 10.56 -4.08 2.35
CA THR A 159 11.77 -4.87 2.39
C THR A 159 12.33 -5.26 1.02
N GLY A 160 11.75 -4.83 -0.11
CA GLY A 160 12.32 -5.09 -1.45
C GLY A 160 12.05 -6.48 -2.03
N MET A 161 11.23 -7.31 -1.38
CA MET A 161 11.00 -8.69 -1.83
C MET A 161 10.00 -8.73 -2.99
N ARG A 162 10.41 -9.38 -4.08
CA ARG A 162 9.53 -9.66 -5.22
C ARG A 162 8.78 -10.98 -4.98
N ILE A 163 7.46 -10.90 -4.88
CA ILE A 163 6.61 -12.10 -4.81
C ILE A 163 6.65 -12.83 -6.16
N LEU A 164 7.16 -14.06 -6.16
CA LEU A 164 7.11 -14.93 -7.34
C LEU A 164 5.71 -15.53 -7.52
N PRO A 165 5.30 -15.91 -8.75
CA PRO A 165 3.98 -16.49 -8.99
C PRO A 165 3.65 -17.68 -8.09
N LYS A 166 4.60 -18.61 -7.89
CA LYS A 166 4.44 -19.77 -7.00
C LYS A 166 4.21 -19.34 -5.53
N GLU A 167 4.84 -18.25 -5.12
CA GLU A 167 4.72 -17.71 -3.77
C GLU A 167 3.38 -17.03 -3.56
N ALA A 168 2.91 -16.30 -4.57
CA ALA A 168 1.59 -15.73 -4.60
C ALA A 168 0.50 -16.79 -4.39
N CYS A 169 0.62 -17.97 -5.02
CA CYS A 169 -0.32 -19.09 -4.81
C CYS A 169 -0.36 -19.55 -3.36
N CYS A 170 0.81 -19.74 -2.76
CA CYS A 170 0.91 -20.17 -1.36
C CYS A 170 0.31 -19.13 -0.41
N LEU A 171 0.59 -17.84 -0.62
CA LEU A 171 -0.03 -16.76 0.15
C LEU A 171 -1.57 -16.73 0.00
N LYS A 172 -2.05 -16.90 -1.24
CA LYS A 172 -3.48 -16.94 -1.56
C LYS A 172 -4.22 -18.12 -0.95
N ASN A 173 -3.56 -19.27 -0.84
CA ASN A 173 -4.23 -20.48 -0.36
C ASN A 173 -4.13 -20.63 1.16
N ASN A 174 -3.05 -20.14 1.77
CA ASN A 174 -2.77 -20.42 3.19
C ASN A 174 -2.91 -19.18 4.09
N ILE A 175 -2.65 -17.97 3.58
CA ILE A 175 -2.55 -16.76 4.42
C ILE A 175 -3.75 -15.86 4.28
N LEU A 176 -4.15 -15.57 3.04
CA LEU A 176 -5.25 -14.66 2.75
C LEU A 176 -6.62 -15.15 3.23
N PRO A 177 -6.99 -16.44 3.09
CA PRO A 177 -8.31 -16.92 3.52
C PRO A 177 -8.55 -16.76 5.02
N PRO A 178 -7.66 -17.19 5.94
CA PRO A 178 -7.86 -16.94 7.35
C PRO A 178 -7.78 -15.45 7.69
N LEU A 179 -6.89 -14.68 7.04
CA LEU A 179 -6.73 -13.25 7.28
C LEU A 179 -7.99 -12.43 6.95
N LEU A 180 -8.73 -12.83 5.91
CA LEU A 180 -9.90 -12.11 5.37
C LEU A 180 -11.23 -12.79 5.69
N LYS A 181 -11.21 -13.85 6.50
CA LYS A 181 -12.37 -14.69 6.81
C LYS A 181 -13.62 -13.90 7.19
N LYS A 182 -13.48 -12.88 8.04
CA LYS A 182 -14.58 -12.02 8.50
C LYS A 182 -15.31 -11.34 7.34
N ILE A 183 -14.56 -10.96 6.32
CA ILE A 183 -15.04 -10.16 5.19
C ILE A 183 -15.57 -11.06 4.07
N THR A 184 -14.89 -12.17 3.80
CA THR A 184 -15.29 -13.10 2.72
C THR A 184 -16.65 -13.72 2.96
N THR A 185 -17.10 -13.80 4.23
CA THR A 185 -18.45 -14.25 4.59
C THR A 185 -19.49 -13.13 4.63
N SER A 186 -19.09 -11.88 4.39
CA SER A 186 -20.01 -10.73 4.40
C SER A 186 -20.95 -10.80 3.19
N PRO A 187 -22.27 -10.58 3.36
CA PRO A 187 -23.21 -10.46 2.24
C PRO A 187 -22.82 -9.38 1.23
N ALA A 188 -22.05 -8.37 1.67
CA ALA A 188 -21.54 -7.31 0.81
C ALA A 188 -20.58 -7.83 -0.29
N ALA A 189 -19.88 -8.95 -0.05
CA ALA A 189 -18.96 -9.53 -1.02
C ALA A 189 -19.67 -10.15 -2.23
N SER A 190 -20.95 -10.51 -2.10
CA SER A 190 -21.79 -11.02 -3.19
C SER A 190 -22.93 -10.07 -3.54
N LYS A 191 -22.81 -8.79 -3.17
CA LYS A 191 -23.86 -7.77 -3.36
C LYS A 191 -24.17 -7.50 -4.83
N TYR A 192 -23.17 -7.56 -5.69
CA TYR A 192 -23.29 -7.22 -7.11
C TYR A 192 -23.16 -8.46 -7.98
N SER A 193 -23.83 -8.44 -9.13
CA SER A 193 -23.76 -9.51 -10.12
C SER A 193 -22.31 -9.75 -10.56
N PRO A 194 -21.90 -11.01 -10.82
CA PRO A 194 -20.57 -11.36 -11.35
C PRO A 194 -20.09 -10.54 -12.54
N ASP A 195 -21.00 -10.07 -13.41
CA ASP A 195 -20.69 -9.25 -14.58
C ASP A 195 -20.60 -7.75 -14.26
N SER A 196 -20.72 -7.35 -13.00
CA SER A 196 -20.63 -5.93 -12.60
C SER A 196 -19.20 -5.45 -12.61
N LEU A 197 -19.01 -4.20 -13.04
CA LEU A 197 -17.74 -3.48 -12.94
C LEU A 197 -17.70 -2.70 -11.63
N ILE A 198 -16.75 -3.06 -10.78
CA ILE A 198 -16.46 -2.31 -9.54
C ILE A 198 -15.31 -1.35 -9.82
N ILE A 199 -15.48 -0.08 -9.50
CA ILE A 199 -14.48 0.97 -9.73
C ILE A 199 -14.12 1.58 -8.38
N HIS A 200 -12.93 1.28 -7.88
CA HIS A 200 -12.43 1.92 -6.67
C HIS A 200 -11.76 3.25 -7.03
N ILE A 201 -12.29 4.35 -6.52
CA ILE A 201 -11.71 5.70 -6.63
C ILE A 201 -11.21 6.12 -5.25
N ARG A 202 -9.90 6.28 -5.10
CA ARG A 202 -9.32 6.89 -3.90
C ARG A 202 -9.78 8.33 -3.83
N SER A 203 -10.38 8.68 -2.70
CA SER A 203 -10.92 9.99 -2.42
C SER A 203 -10.37 10.49 -1.09
N GLY A 204 -10.92 11.57 -0.55
CA GLY A 204 -10.55 12.08 0.76
C GLY A 204 -9.13 12.67 0.80
N ASP A 205 -8.18 11.93 1.38
CA ASP A 205 -6.86 12.45 1.77
C ASP A 205 -6.03 13.05 0.61
N ILE A 206 -6.31 12.63 -0.62
CA ILE A 206 -5.61 13.16 -1.81
C ILE A 206 -6.20 14.47 -2.34
N TYR A 207 -7.30 14.96 -1.77
CA TYR A 207 -7.99 16.20 -2.14
C TYR A 207 -8.13 17.19 -0.98
N ARG A 208 -7.51 16.92 0.18
CA ARG A 208 -7.56 17.80 1.36
C ARG A 208 -6.36 18.74 1.38
N ASP A 209 -6.56 19.93 1.93
CA ASP A 209 -5.47 20.90 2.15
C ASP A 209 -4.55 20.49 3.31
N TRP A 210 -5.07 19.72 4.28
CA TRP A 210 -4.33 19.29 5.46
C TRP A 210 -4.71 17.86 5.92
N PRO A 211 -3.74 17.00 6.27
CA PRO A 211 -2.28 17.18 6.10
C PRO A 211 -1.88 17.30 4.62
N PRO A 212 -0.65 17.77 4.31
CA PRO A 212 -0.22 17.93 2.92
C PRO A 212 -0.42 16.66 2.10
N VAL A 213 -1.03 16.82 0.93
CA VAL A 213 -1.27 15.73 -0.01
C VAL A 213 0.05 15.06 -0.39
N HIS A 214 0.05 13.73 -0.40
CA HIS A 214 1.21 12.97 -0.83
C HIS A 214 1.41 13.12 -2.35
N ALA A 215 2.54 13.71 -2.75
CA ALA A 215 2.84 14.07 -4.14
C ALA A 215 2.67 12.92 -5.16
N ASN A 216 2.95 11.68 -4.76
CA ASN A 216 2.87 10.52 -5.65
C ASN A 216 1.46 9.89 -5.74
N TYR A 217 0.43 10.51 -5.18
CA TYR A 217 -0.94 9.97 -5.14
C TYR A 217 -1.89 10.62 -6.15
N GLY A 218 -1.35 11.29 -7.17
CA GLY A 218 -2.14 11.86 -8.27
C GLY A 218 -3.07 10.82 -8.90
N PRO A 219 -4.40 11.07 -8.96
CA PRO A 219 -5.34 10.09 -9.45
C PRO A 219 -5.23 9.91 -10.97
N PRO A 220 -5.68 8.77 -11.51
CA PRO A 220 -5.86 8.60 -12.95
C PRO A 220 -6.78 9.67 -13.57
N PRO A 221 -6.58 10.05 -14.83
CA PRO A 221 -7.49 10.96 -15.54
C PRO A 221 -8.88 10.35 -15.70
N LEU A 222 -9.89 11.20 -15.86
CA LEU A 222 -11.29 10.79 -16.09
C LEU A 222 -11.41 9.81 -17.26
N ALA A 223 -10.68 10.08 -18.35
CA ALA A 223 -10.65 9.24 -19.54
C ALA A 223 -10.22 7.79 -19.30
N PHE A 224 -9.43 7.50 -18.26
CA PHE A 224 -9.09 6.11 -17.92
C PHE A 224 -10.33 5.35 -17.45
N TYR A 225 -11.14 5.97 -16.60
CA TYR A 225 -12.34 5.34 -16.05
C TYR A 225 -13.40 5.15 -17.13
N THR A 226 -13.62 6.16 -17.98
CA THR A 226 -14.61 6.05 -19.06
C THR A 226 -14.23 4.95 -20.05
N GLN A 227 -12.94 4.84 -20.41
CA GLN A 227 -12.46 3.76 -21.28
C GLN A 227 -12.62 2.38 -20.65
N ALA A 228 -12.36 2.22 -19.35
CA ALA A 228 -12.60 0.96 -18.65
C ALA A 228 -14.10 0.59 -18.61
N ILE A 229 -14.99 1.57 -18.39
CA ILE A 229 -16.44 1.38 -18.40
C ILE A 229 -16.92 0.95 -19.79
N GLU A 230 -16.55 1.71 -20.83
CA GLU A 230 -16.93 1.43 -22.23
C GLU A 230 -16.47 0.03 -22.66
N GLU A 231 -15.23 -0.32 -22.34
CA GLU A 231 -14.68 -1.62 -22.66
C GLU A 231 -15.41 -2.75 -21.94
N HIS A 232 -15.68 -2.59 -20.64
CA HIS A 232 -16.44 -3.58 -19.88
C HIS A 232 -17.85 -3.78 -20.45
N GLN A 233 -18.57 -2.68 -20.72
CA GLN A 233 -19.91 -2.72 -21.32
C GLN A 233 -19.92 -3.38 -22.70
N SER A 234 -18.86 -3.23 -23.49
CA SER A 234 -18.75 -3.90 -24.80
C SER A 234 -18.60 -5.42 -24.70
N ARG A 235 -18.08 -5.92 -23.58
CA ARG A 235 -17.84 -7.36 -23.33
C ARG A 235 -18.95 -8.03 -22.53
N HIS A 236 -19.68 -7.26 -21.74
CA HIS A 236 -20.70 -7.74 -20.83
C HIS A 236 -22.03 -7.02 -21.09
N SER A 237 -23.03 -7.76 -21.57
CA SER A 237 -24.36 -7.20 -21.91
C SER A 237 -25.47 -7.73 -21.00
N SER A 238 -25.12 -8.31 -19.85
CA SER A 238 -26.10 -8.79 -18.87
C SER A 238 -26.94 -7.63 -18.33
N SER A 239 -28.26 -7.79 -18.29
CA SER A 239 -29.18 -6.80 -17.72
C SER A 239 -28.98 -6.58 -16.22
N GLU A 240 -28.29 -7.50 -15.55
CA GLU A 240 -27.96 -7.41 -14.12
C GLU A 240 -26.59 -6.76 -13.85
N ALA A 241 -25.75 -6.61 -14.89
CA ALA A 241 -24.44 -5.97 -14.74
C ALA A 241 -24.62 -4.50 -14.36
N ARG A 242 -23.93 -4.08 -13.31
CA ARG A 242 -23.89 -2.68 -12.86
C ARG A 242 -22.48 -2.13 -12.96
N THR A 243 -22.37 -0.81 -13.18
CA THR A 243 -21.13 -0.09 -12.88
C THR A 243 -21.27 0.56 -11.51
N VAL A 244 -20.35 0.25 -10.60
CA VAL A 244 -20.40 0.70 -9.21
C VAL A 244 -19.13 1.48 -8.90
N LEU A 245 -19.27 2.75 -8.51
CA LEU A 245 -18.17 3.53 -7.96
C LEU A 245 -18.09 3.30 -6.46
N VAL A 246 -16.96 2.78 -6.00
CA VAL A 246 -16.65 2.62 -4.58
C VAL A 246 -15.66 3.71 -4.18
N THR A 247 -16.04 4.52 -3.20
CA THR A 247 -15.23 5.64 -2.69
C THR A 247 -15.46 5.82 -1.20
N GLU A 248 -14.52 6.49 -0.52
CA GLU A 248 -14.67 6.91 0.87
C GLU A 248 -15.91 7.81 1.07
N LEU A 249 -16.53 7.72 2.25
CA LEU A 249 -17.80 8.38 2.62
C LEU A 249 -17.85 9.89 2.30
N GLU A 250 -16.75 10.60 2.52
CA GLU A 250 -16.66 12.05 2.30
C GLU A 250 -16.70 12.44 0.81
N ASN A 251 -16.39 11.51 -0.08
CA ASN A 251 -16.42 11.66 -1.54
C ASN A 251 -15.94 13.03 -2.05
N MET A 252 -14.70 13.39 -1.74
CA MET A 252 -14.08 14.65 -2.16
C MET A 252 -13.55 14.67 -3.61
N SER A 253 -13.77 13.60 -4.39
CA SER A 253 -13.15 13.46 -5.71
C SER A 253 -14.02 14.10 -6.80
N PRO A 254 -13.50 15.12 -7.52
CA PRO A 254 -14.22 15.70 -8.67
C PRO A 254 -14.41 14.71 -9.82
N LEU A 255 -13.60 13.64 -9.86
CA LEU A 255 -13.71 12.57 -10.86
C LEU A 255 -14.97 11.72 -10.65
N VAL A 256 -15.37 11.49 -9.38
CA VAL A 256 -16.62 10.77 -9.06
C VAL A 256 -17.81 11.59 -9.56
N GLU A 257 -17.85 12.89 -9.26
CA GLU A 257 -18.92 13.77 -9.71
C GLU A 257 -18.98 13.84 -11.24
N ALA A 258 -17.83 13.96 -11.91
CA ALA A 258 -17.76 13.99 -13.36
C ALA A 258 -18.28 12.69 -13.99
N LEU A 259 -17.92 11.52 -13.44
CA LEU A 259 -18.46 10.23 -13.91
C LEU A 259 -19.98 10.16 -13.73
N LEU A 260 -20.51 10.55 -12.57
CA LEU A 260 -21.96 10.52 -12.34
C LEU A 260 -22.74 11.46 -13.28
N LYS A 261 -22.12 12.57 -13.71
CA LYS A 261 -22.71 13.52 -14.67
C LYS A 261 -22.61 13.05 -16.13
N LEU A 262 -21.54 12.33 -16.48
CA LEU A 262 -21.30 11.87 -17.85
C LEU A 262 -22.27 10.76 -18.28
N TYR A 263 -22.77 9.96 -17.35
CA TYR A 263 -23.67 8.84 -17.64
C TYR A 263 -25.11 9.14 -17.19
N PRO A 264 -26.13 8.62 -17.89
CA PRO A 264 -27.52 8.80 -17.49
C PRO A 264 -27.78 8.34 -16.05
N PRO A 265 -28.70 9.00 -15.31
CA PRO A 265 -29.05 8.59 -13.95
C PRO A 265 -29.39 7.10 -13.85
N GLY A 266 -28.79 6.41 -12.87
CA GLY A 266 -28.97 4.97 -12.66
C GLY A 266 -28.00 4.06 -13.42
N THR A 267 -27.25 4.57 -14.40
CA THR A 267 -26.21 3.80 -15.12
C THR A 267 -25.06 3.43 -14.20
N ILE A 268 -24.64 4.39 -13.38
CA ILE A 268 -23.58 4.25 -12.39
C ILE A 268 -24.18 4.37 -11.00
N THR A 269 -23.88 3.41 -10.13
CA THR A 269 -24.25 3.46 -8.70
C THR A 269 -23.06 3.95 -7.89
N LEU A 270 -23.25 5.00 -7.10
CA LEU A 270 -22.27 5.41 -6.10
C LEU A 270 -22.47 4.59 -4.83
N GLN A 271 -21.42 3.89 -4.40
CA GLN A 271 -21.30 3.31 -3.07
C GLN A 271 -20.24 4.09 -2.28
N ALA A 272 -20.69 4.67 -1.17
CA ALA A 272 -19.84 5.33 -0.19
C ALA A 272 -20.20 4.76 1.19
N GLY A 273 -19.76 3.51 1.42
CA GLY A 273 -20.16 2.73 2.59
C GLY A 273 -19.16 2.85 3.74
N THR A 274 -19.28 1.92 4.69
CA THR A 274 -18.24 1.69 5.68
C THR A 274 -17.01 1.04 5.02
N LEU A 275 -15.84 1.17 5.65
CA LEU A 275 -14.62 0.54 5.15
C LEU A 275 -14.76 -0.98 5.02
N GLU A 276 -15.50 -1.63 5.94
CA GLU A 276 -15.76 -3.07 5.87
C GLU A 276 -16.60 -3.45 4.64
N GLU A 277 -17.68 -2.71 4.36
CA GLU A 277 -18.52 -2.92 3.17
C GLU A 277 -17.75 -2.69 1.87
N ASP A 278 -16.93 -1.63 1.83
CA ASP A 278 -16.11 -1.33 0.66
C ASP A 278 -15.03 -2.38 0.42
N VAL A 279 -14.39 -2.88 1.49
CA VAL A 279 -13.46 -4.00 1.36
C VAL A 279 -14.17 -5.25 0.86
N ALA A 280 -15.35 -5.57 1.38
CA ALA A 280 -16.12 -6.73 0.94
C ALA A 280 -16.51 -6.62 -0.54
N VAL A 281 -17.05 -5.49 -0.98
CA VAL A 281 -17.44 -5.26 -2.38
C VAL A 281 -16.24 -5.32 -3.32
N VAL A 282 -15.11 -4.70 -2.96
CA VAL A 282 -13.91 -4.73 -3.81
C VAL A 282 -13.27 -6.12 -3.84
N LEU A 283 -13.27 -6.85 -2.72
CA LEU A 283 -12.74 -8.22 -2.64
C LEU A 283 -13.59 -9.21 -3.45
N GLY A 284 -14.91 -9.03 -3.45
CA GLY A 284 -15.86 -9.85 -4.21
C GLY A 284 -15.93 -9.54 -5.71
N ALA A 285 -15.29 -8.46 -6.17
CA ALA A 285 -15.35 -8.03 -7.56
C ALA A 285 -14.67 -9.03 -8.51
N ARG A 286 -15.37 -9.39 -9.60
CA ARG A 286 -14.75 -10.12 -10.73
C ARG A 286 -14.09 -9.18 -11.73
N HIS A 287 -14.64 -7.99 -11.91
CA HIS A 287 -14.11 -6.96 -12.79
C HIS A 287 -13.87 -5.71 -11.96
N LEU A 288 -12.61 -5.31 -11.83
CA LEU A 288 -12.18 -4.25 -10.92
C LEU A 288 -11.36 -3.19 -11.66
N VAL A 289 -11.71 -1.92 -11.47
CA VAL A 289 -10.88 -0.78 -11.86
C VAL A 289 -10.21 -0.21 -10.61
N ALA A 290 -8.88 -0.19 -10.61
CA ALA A 290 -8.09 0.26 -9.47
C ALA A 290 -7.45 1.63 -9.72
N SER A 291 -7.89 2.64 -8.95
CA SER A 291 -7.19 3.92 -8.82
C SER A 291 -5.83 3.79 -8.10
N GLN A 292 -5.09 4.90 -7.97
CA GLN A 292 -3.80 4.92 -7.27
C GLN A 292 -3.93 4.56 -5.79
N GLY A 293 -2.92 3.86 -5.27
CA GLY A 293 -2.83 3.43 -3.88
C GLY A 293 -2.52 1.94 -3.76
N THR A 294 -2.68 1.39 -2.55
CA THR A 294 -2.49 -0.04 -2.26
C THR A 294 -3.81 -0.77 -2.01
N PHE A 295 -4.87 -0.06 -1.65
CA PHE A 295 -6.16 -0.65 -1.25
C PHE A 295 -6.74 -1.61 -2.29
N ALA A 296 -7.13 -1.11 -3.47
CA ALA A 296 -7.75 -1.94 -4.50
C ALA A 296 -6.80 -3.02 -5.02
N TYR A 297 -5.49 -2.76 -5.09
CA TYR A 297 -4.51 -3.74 -5.55
C TYR A 297 -4.32 -4.89 -4.54
N ALA A 298 -4.23 -4.58 -3.25
CA ALA A 298 -4.15 -5.58 -2.17
C ALA A 298 -5.37 -6.51 -2.21
N LEU A 299 -6.56 -5.95 -2.41
CA LEU A 299 -7.80 -6.72 -2.51
C LEU A 299 -7.93 -7.48 -3.83
N ALA A 300 -7.47 -6.91 -4.95
CA ALA A 300 -7.37 -7.61 -6.22
C ALA A 300 -6.47 -8.85 -6.10
N PHE A 301 -5.33 -8.71 -5.43
CA PHE A 301 -4.46 -9.85 -5.13
C PHE A 301 -5.12 -10.83 -4.18
N ALA A 302 -5.90 -10.38 -3.21
CA ALA A 302 -6.57 -11.28 -2.27
C ALA A 302 -7.82 -11.98 -2.82
N SER A 303 -8.38 -11.47 -3.92
CA SER A 303 -9.62 -12.00 -4.48
C SER A 303 -9.39 -13.33 -5.20
N GLU A 304 -10.24 -14.31 -4.88
CA GLU A 304 -10.34 -15.59 -5.59
C GLU A 304 -11.24 -15.52 -6.84
N GLN A 305 -12.04 -14.45 -6.94
CA GLN A 305 -13.06 -14.32 -7.99
C GLN A 305 -12.63 -13.40 -9.13
N LEU A 306 -11.56 -12.62 -8.94
CA LEU A 306 -11.06 -11.65 -9.91
C LEU A 306 -10.80 -12.30 -11.28
N LYS A 307 -11.38 -11.70 -12.33
CA LYS A 307 -11.22 -12.07 -13.75
C LYS A 307 -10.57 -10.98 -14.56
N THR A 308 -10.83 -9.71 -14.25
CA THR A 308 -10.22 -8.58 -14.95
C THR A 308 -9.85 -7.47 -13.98
N LEU A 309 -8.61 -6.99 -14.06
CA LEU A 309 -8.13 -5.81 -13.36
C LEU A 309 -7.72 -4.72 -14.35
N TYR A 310 -8.41 -3.58 -14.30
CA TYR A 310 -8.06 -2.38 -15.04
C TYR A 310 -7.13 -1.50 -14.21
N THR A 311 -5.99 -1.09 -14.79
CA THR A 311 -4.93 -0.34 -14.11
C THR A 311 -4.46 0.86 -14.93
N PHE A 312 -4.01 1.92 -14.27
CA PHE A 312 -3.48 3.12 -14.92
C PHE A 312 -2.03 3.39 -14.50
N ASN A 313 -1.11 3.46 -15.47
CA ASN A 313 0.32 3.74 -15.26
C ASN A 313 0.98 2.87 -14.17
N LYS A 314 0.43 1.68 -13.89
CA LYS A 314 0.98 0.72 -12.93
C LYS A 314 1.64 -0.45 -13.64
N ASN A 315 2.92 -0.65 -13.33
CA ASN A 315 3.65 -1.84 -13.73
C ASN A 315 3.50 -2.91 -12.65
N LEU A 316 2.36 -3.61 -12.69
CA LEU A 316 2.12 -4.77 -11.84
C LEU A 316 2.64 -6.04 -12.52
N ASP A 317 3.27 -6.93 -11.75
CA ASP A 317 3.55 -8.30 -12.18
C ASP A 317 2.25 -9.11 -12.13
N TRP A 318 1.47 -9.00 -13.21
CA TRP A 318 0.15 -9.63 -13.36
C TRP A 318 0.15 -11.14 -13.14
N ARG A 319 1.31 -11.81 -13.24
CA ARG A 319 1.44 -13.25 -13.02
C ARG A 319 1.08 -13.68 -11.60
N VAL A 320 1.15 -12.76 -10.62
CA VAL A 320 0.78 -13.02 -9.22
C VAL A 320 -0.73 -12.95 -8.96
N LEU A 321 -1.51 -12.41 -9.91
CA LEU A 321 -2.95 -12.27 -9.74
C LEU A 321 -3.74 -13.54 -10.03
N CYS A 322 -3.13 -14.61 -10.56
CA CYS A 322 -3.73 -15.93 -10.82
C CYS A 322 -5.10 -15.87 -11.50
N ASN A 323 -5.22 -16.32 -12.76
CA ASN A 323 -6.52 -16.43 -13.46
C ASN A 323 -7.25 -15.09 -13.75
N ALA A 324 -6.57 -13.95 -13.63
CA ALA A 324 -7.11 -12.63 -13.99
C ALA A 324 -6.34 -11.98 -15.16
N GLU A 325 -7.07 -11.46 -16.14
CA GLU A 325 -6.54 -10.54 -17.18
C GLU A 325 -6.20 -9.20 -16.52
N VAL A 326 -5.08 -8.59 -16.92
CA VAL A 326 -4.76 -7.21 -16.55
C VAL A 326 -4.84 -6.32 -17.78
N VAL A 327 -5.82 -5.42 -17.77
CA VAL A 327 -5.96 -4.36 -18.78
C VAL A 327 -5.26 -3.12 -18.25
N ARG A 328 -4.21 -2.70 -18.94
CA ARG A 328 -3.37 -1.56 -18.55
C ARG A 328 -3.59 -0.41 -19.50
N TYR A 329 -3.97 0.74 -18.96
CA TYR A 329 -3.89 2.01 -19.65
C TYR A 329 -2.64 2.75 -19.23
N ARG A 330 -1.95 3.34 -20.20
CA ARG A 330 -0.76 4.17 -19.98
C ARG A 330 -0.93 5.55 -20.59
N ALA A 331 -0.34 6.53 -19.93
CA ALA A 331 -0.26 7.91 -20.37
C ALA A 331 1.09 8.48 -19.97
N VAL A 332 1.65 9.34 -20.81
CA VAL A 332 2.73 10.23 -20.39
C VAL A 332 2.07 11.46 -19.78
N LEU A 333 2.09 11.55 -18.46
CA LEU A 333 1.55 12.70 -17.75
C LEU A 333 2.65 13.78 -17.60
N PRO A 334 2.29 15.07 -17.67
CA PRO A 334 3.23 16.16 -17.47
C PRO A 334 3.78 16.19 -16.03
N GLU A 335 5.01 16.71 -15.87
CA GLU A 335 5.74 16.72 -14.59
C GLU A 335 4.94 17.36 -13.44
N PHE A 336 4.12 18.39 -13.73
CA PHE A 336 3.34 19.06 -12.69
C PHE A 336 2.30 18.13 -12.02
N LEU A 337 1.91 17.02 -12.65
CA LEU A 337 1.07 15.98 -12.02
C LEU A 337 1.86 15.00 -11.16
N GLU A 338 3.19 14.90 -11.31
CA GLU A 338 4.04 14.07 -10.46
C GLU A 338 4.17 14.64 -9.04
N LYS A 339 3.90 15.94 -8.89
CA LYS A 339 3.82 16.67 -7.62
C LYS A 339 2.36 16.98 -7.31
N TRP A 340 1.57 15.94 -7.10
CA TRP A 340 0.14 16.08 -6.84
C TRP A 340 -0.13 16.98 -5.61
N LYS A 341 -0.96 17.99 -5.81
CA LYS A 341 -1.40 18.96 -4.80
C LYS A 341 -2.92 19.17 -4.80
N ALA A 342 -3.63 18.49 -5.69
CA ALA A 342 -5.05 18.72 -5.98
C ALA A 342 -5.37 20.20 -6.31
N SER A 343 -4.48 20.90 -7.02
CA SER A 343 -4.79 22.26 -7.47
C SER A 343 -5.90 22.22 -8.52
N SER A 344 -6.67 23.31 -8.66
CA SER A 344 -7.72 23.40 -9.68
C SER A 344 -7.20 23.12 -11.10
N GLU A 345 -5.98 23.56 -11.42
CA GLU A 345 -5.32 23.27 -12.70
C GLU A 345 -5.04 21.77 -12.89
N GLN A 346 -4.51 21.09 -11.85
CA GLN A 346 -4.27 19.65 -11.88
C GLN A 346 -5.58 18.86 -12.03
N ILE A 347 -6.61 19.25 -11.28
CA ILE A 347 -7.94 18.64 -11.35
C ILE A 347 -8.54 18.84 -12.75
N GLN A 348 -8.52 20.07 -13.28
CA GLN A 348 -9.06 20.37 -14.60
C GLN A 348 -8.33 19.58 -15.69
N TYR A 349 -7.00 19.47 -15.60
CA TYR A 349 -6.23 18.66 -16.54
C TYR A 349 -6.66 17.18 -16.53
N LEU A 350 -6.89 16.59 -15.35
CA LEU A 350 -7.34 15.20 -15.25
C LEU A 350 -8.77 14.99 -15.77
N LEU A 351 -9.64 15.99 -15.64
CA LEU A 351 -11.00 15.98 -16.18
C LEU A 351 -11.00 16.07 -17.72
N ASP A 352 -10.13 16.93 -18.27
CA ASP A 352 -10.10 17.22 -19.71
C ASP A 352 -9.14 16.30 -20.50
N TYR A 353 -8.39 15.41 -19.82
CA TYR A 353 -7.37 14.59 -20.46
C TYR A 353 -7.96 13.74 -21.61
N PRO A 354 -7.47 13.88 -22.85
CA PRO A 354 -8.07 13.19 -24.00
C PRO A 354 -7.86 11.68 -23.96
N ALA A 355 -8.94 10.91 -24.14
CA ALA A 355 -8.87 9.44 -24.18
C ALA A 355 -7.94 8.89 -25.27
N LYS A 356 -7.83 9.58 -26.41
CA LYS A 356 -6.89 9.23 -27.50
C LYS A 356 -5.41 9.22 -27.08
N ASN A 357 -5.07 9.89 -25.98
CA ASN A 357 -3.71 9.92 -25.43
C ASN A 357 -3.46 8.77 -24.44
N LEU A 358 -4.41 7.84 -24.29
CA LEU A 358 -4.23 6.61 -23.53
C LEU A 358 -3.75 5.49 -24.44
N THR A 359 -2.71 4.78 -24.03
CA THR A 359 -2.26 3.54 -24.66
C THR A 359 -2.77 2.35 -23.87
N ARG A 360 -3.55 1.49 -24.52
CA ARG A 360 -4.11 0.26 -23.91
C ARG A 360 -3.18 -0.93 -24.17
N THR A 361 -3.01 -1.80 -23.17
CA THR A 361 -2.34 -3.10 -23.29
C THR A 361 -3.09 -4.12 -22.45
N ALA A 362 -3.48 -5.25 -23.05
CA ALA A 362 -4.02 -6.39 -22.30
C ALA A 362 -2.90 -7.40 -22.03
N LEU A 363 -2.87 -7.91 -20.80
CA LEU A 363 -1.97 -8.97 -20.37
C LEU A 363 -2.86 -10.15 -19.96
N GLU A 364 -2.74 -11.26 -20.67
CA GLU A 364 -3.59 -12.43 -20.51
C GLU A 364 -3.52 -13.02 -19.10
N ALA A 365 -4.50 -13.83 -18.72
CA ALA A 365 -4.51 -14.48 -17.42
C ALA A 365 -3.38 -15.52 -17.29
N ASN A 366 -2.70 -15.53 -16.15
CA ASN A 366 -1.72 -16.57 -15.84
C ASN A 366 -2.44 -17.78 -15.21
N THR A 367 -2.61 -18.85 -15.98
CA THR A 367 -3.26 -20.09 -15.52
C THR A 367 -2.27 -21.15 -15.04
N GLY A 368 -0.98 -20.99 -15.31
CA GLY A 368 0.00 -22.07 -15.16
C GLY A 368 0.58 -22.31 -13.75
N TYR A 369 0.28 -21.46 -12.76
CA TYR A 369 0.92 -21.53 -11.44
C TYR A 369 -0.05 -21.83 -10.28
N CYS A 370 -1.35 -21.63 -10.48
CA CYS A 370 -2.34 -21.61 -9.41
C CYS A 370 -3.41 -22.71 -9.57
N GLY A 371 -3.05 -23.80 -10.27
CA GLY A 371 -3.91 -24.95 -10.54
C GLY A 371 -3.63 -26.15 -9.64
#